data_AF-A0A948TBR6-F1
#
_entry.id   AF-A0A948TBR6-F1
#
_cell.length_a   1.000
_cell.length_b   1.000
_cell.length_c   1.000
_cell.angle_alpha   90.00
_cell.angle_beta   90.00
_cell.angle_gamma   90.00
#
_symmetry.space_group_name_H-M   'P 1'
#
loop_
_entity.id
_entity.type
_entity.pdbx_description
1 polymer ?
#
loop_
_entity_poly.entity_id
_entity_poly.type
_entity_poly.pdbx_seq_one_letter_code
_entity_poly.pdbx_strand_id
1 'polypeptide(L)'
;MAKSTTNTNRPAATDEDRKKYQEAWADMMIKIWREKIERLHVIDTYSLHQQIQENVISSTDTVSTIQHKFLEYGIYQDLGVGNGYSKDNGGNLEILDPVYRAEHNLGEPRKPRVWFSRAYFASIMVLKEQMAYMYGEEFCGLLVDKIEEANKKRSTTLRSRLYGSKKH
;
A
#
# COMPACT_ATOMS: atom_id res chain seq x y z
N MET A 1 -14.39 -44.78 4.25
CA MET A 1 -14.59 -43.45 4.85
C MET A 1 -13.38 -42.60 4.53
N ALA A 2 -13.47 -41.76 3.50
CA ALA A 2 -12.39 -40.81 3.20
C ALA A 2 -12.56 -39.62 4.17
N LYS A 3 -11.60 -39.46 5.09
CA LYS A 3 -11.51 -38.24 5.88
C LYS A 3 -11.15 -37.12 4.91
N SER A 4 -12.06 -36.16 4.74
CA SER A 4 -11.75 -34.89 4.09
C SER A 4 -10.66 -34.22 4.93
N THR A 5 -9.42 -34.32 4.47
CA THR A 5 -8.32 -33.48 4.93
C THR A 5 -8.55 -32.09 4.35
N THR A 6 -9.47 -31.33 4.95
CA THR A 6 -9.42 -29.88 4.85
C THR A 6 -8.08 -29.46 5.46
N ASN A 7 -7.27 -28.79 4.66
CA ASN A 7 -5.96 -28.29 5.06
C ASN A 7 -6.21 -27.09 6.00
N THR A 8 -6.43 -27.36 7.30
CA THR A 8 -6.89 -26.41 8.33
C THR A 8 -5.81 -25.43 8.83
N ASN A 9 -4.73 -25.21 8.09
CA ASN A 9 -3.57 -24.46 8.60
C ASN A 9 -3.40 -23.04 8.05
N ARG A 10 -4.37 -22.50 7.29
CA ARG A 10 -4.33 -21.09 6.89
C ARG A 10 -5.61 -20.40 7.35
N PRO A 11 -5.54 -19.46 8.33
CA PRO A 11 -6.71 -18.70 8.73
C PRO A 11 -7.23 -17.92 7.53
N ALA A 12 -8.54 -17.97 7.30
CA ALA A 12 -9.19 -17.07 6.33
C ALA A 12 -8.82 -15.63 6.71
N ALA A 13 -8.39 -14.82 5.74
CA ALA A 13 -8.01 -13.44 5.98
C ALA A 13 -9.24 -12.63 6.40
N THR A 14 -9.43 -12.49 7.72
CA THR A 14 -10.55 -11.76 8.32
C THR A 14 -10.47 -10.26 8.00
N ASP A 15 -11.57 -9.54 8.20
CA ASP A 15 -11.60 -8.08 8.06
C ASP A 15 -10.52 -7.43 8.93
N GLU A 16 -10.30 -7.98 10.13
CA GLU A 16 -9.26 -7.57 11.06
C GLU A 16 -7.85 -7.79 10.51
N ASP A 17 -7.59 -8.93 9.84
CA ASP A 17 -6.28 -9.23 9.24
C ASP A 17 -5.96 -8.25 8.10
N ARG A 18 -6.97 -7.90 7.28
CA ARG A 18 -6.80 -6.92 6.21
C ARG A 18 -6.51 -5.54 6.76
N LYS A 19 -7.23 -5.11 7.81
CA LYS A 19 -7.00 -3.84 8.48
C LYS A 19 -5.58 -3.77 9.06
N LYS A 20 -5.16 -4.82 9.77
CA LYS A 20 -3.81 -4.92 10.33
C LYS A 20 -2.73 -4.87 9.25
N TYR A 21 -2.95 -5.52 8.11
CA TYR A 21 -2.02 -5.45 6.97
C TYR A 21 -1.93 -4.04 6.39
N GLN A 22 -3.05 -3.35 6.22
CA GLN A 22 -3.09 -1.97 5.74
C GLN A 22 -2.37 -1.00 6.68
N GLU A 23 -2.60 -1.13 7.99
CA GLU A 23 -1.91 -0.34 9.03
C GLU A 23 -0.40 -0.59 8.99
N ALA A 24 0.03 -1.86 9.02
CA ALA A 24 1.44 -2.22 8.98
C ALA A 24 2.12 -1.76 7.67
N TRP A 25 1.41 -1.85 6.53
CA TRP A 25 1.90 -1.36 5.25
C TRP A 25 2.09 0.16 5.28
N ALA A 26 1.13 0.90 5.83
CA ALA A 26 1.20 2.36 5.91
C ALA A 26 2.37 2.82 6.79
N ASP A 27 2.59 2.16 7.94
CA ASP A 27 3.72 2.44 8.84
C ASP A 27 5.07 2.12 8.21
N MET A 28 5.15 0.99 7.48
CA MET A 28 6.34 0.62 6.72
C MET A 28 6.68 1.70 5.68
N MET A 29 5.69 2.30 5.00
CA MET A 29 5.94 3.36 4.02
C MET A 29 6.56 4.60 4.65
N ILE A 30 6.04 5.04 5.79
CA ILE A 30 6.62 6.14 6.58
C ILE A 30 8.09 5.84 6.90
N LYS A 31 8.38 4.63 7.37
CA LYS A 31 9.75 4.23 7.72
C LYS A 31 10.68 4.27 6.51
N ILE A 32 10.29 3.67 5.39
CA ILE A 32 11.08 3.67 4.14
C ILE A 32 11.37 5.10 3.68
N TRP A 33 10.37 5.97 3.73
CA TRP A 33 10.53 7.36 3.30
C TRP A 33 11.46 8.15 4.21
N ARG A 34 11.33 8.00 5.53
CA ARG A 34 12.23 8.66 6.49
C ARG A 34 13.68 8.23 6.27
N GLU A 35 13.93 6.92 6.18
CA GLU A 35 15.26 6.37 5.91
C GLU A 35 15.84 6.88 4.58
N LYS A 36 15.01 6.98 3.54
CA LYS A 36 15.43 7.48 2.23
C LYS A 36 15.72 8.98 2.22
N ILE A 37 14.92 9.79 2.91
CA ILE A 37 15.14 11.23 3.04
C ILE A 37 16.48 11.49 3.73
N GLU A 38 16.76 10.77 4.81
CA GLU A 38 18.04 10.83 5.53
C GLU A 38 19.20 10.42 4.64
N ARG A 39 19.12 9.24 4.01
CA ARG A 39 20.18 8.70 3.16
C ARG A 39 20.48 9.57 1.94
N LEU A 40 19.45 10.11 1.30
CA LEU A 40 19.59 10.96 0.11
C LEU A 40 19.87 12.41 0.48
N HIS A 41 20.01 12.74 1.78
CA HIS A 41 20.16 14.11 2.26
C HIS A 41 19.13 15.06 1.63
N VAL A 42 17.86 14.62 1.54
CA VAL A 42 16.72 15.48 1.15
C VAL A 42 16.36 16.39 2.34
N ILE A 43 17.37 17.07 2.86
CA ILE A 43 17.35 17.78 4.13
C ILE A 43 17.94 19.15 3.84
N ASP A 44 17.05 20.15 3.77
CA ASP A 44 17.43 21.56 3.84
C ASP A 44 17.23 22.06 5.29
N THR A 45 16.04 21.80 5.85
CA THR A 45 15.62 22.25 7.20
C THR A 45 15.04 21.13 8.07
N TYR A 46 15.20 19.86 7.69
CA TYR A 46 14.53 18.70 8.34
C TYR A 46 12.98 18.72 8.31
N SER A 47 12.38 19.73 7.67
CA SER A 47 10.94 19.98 7.65
C SER A 47 10.12 18.87 6.98
N LEU A 48 10.57 18.33 5.84
CA LEU A 48 9.90 17.19 5.19
C LEU A 48 9.94 15.93 6.07
N HIS A 49 11.10 15.64 6.67
CA HIS A 49 11.24 14.48 7.54
C HIS A 49 10.31 14.58 8.75
N GLN A 50 10.18 15.78 9.35
CA GLN A 50 9.31 15.99 10.51
C GLN A 50 7.82 15.90 10.19
N GLN A 51 7.38 16.12 8.94
CA GLN A 51 5.95 16.07 8.59
C GLN A 51 5.47 14.68 8.15
N ILE A 52 6.38 13.75 7.86
CA ILE A 52 6.03 12.36 7.53
C ILE A 52 5.91 11.58 8.84
N GLN A 53 4.77 11.76 9.52
CA GLN A 53 4.51 11.12 10.82
C GLN A 53 3.28 10.24 10.85
N GLU A 54 2.20 10.63 10.18
CA GLU A 54 0.90 9.99 10.35
C GLU A 54 0.25 9.66 9.00
N ASN A 55 -0.37 8.49 8.97
CA ASN A 55 -1.22 8.05 7.87
C ASN A 55 -2.67 8.23 8.28
N VAL A 56 -3.49 8.76 7.36
CA VAL A 56 -4.94 8.76 7.57
C VAL A 56 -5.49 7.50 6.93
N ILE A 57 -5.90 6.55 7.78
CA ILE A 57 -6.60 5.34 7.35
C ILE A 57 -8.07 5.53 7.70
N SER A 58 -8.90 5.63 6.68
CA SER A 58 -10.36 5.67 6.83
C SER A 58 -10.96 4.46 6.15
N SER A 59 -11.72 3.66 6.89
CA SER A 59 -12.39 2.47 6.36
C SER A 59 -13.89 2.68 6.49
N THR A 60 -14.60 2.65 5.37
CA THR A 60 -16.04 2.38 5.33
C THR A 60 -16.26 0.87 5.17
N ASP A 61 -17.50 0.41 5.34
CA ASP A 61 -17.88 -1.01 5.20
C ASP A 61 -17.47 -1.63 3.85
N THR A 62 -17.20 -0.82 2.82
CA THR A 62 -16.87 -1.30 1.47
C THR A 62 -15.54 -0.78 0.92
N VAL A 63 -15.01 0.34 1.44
CA VAL A 63 -13.81 0.99 0.89
C VAL A 63 -12.88 1.43 2.00
N SER A 64 -11.64 0.93 1.96
CA SER A 64 -10.55 1.46 2.78
C SER A 64 -9.74 2.46 1.97
N THR A 65 -9.55 3.66 2.51
CA THR A 65 -8.75 4.74 1.94
C THR A 65 -7.56 4.99 2.85
N ILE A 66 -6.35 4.88 2.29
CA ILE A 66 -5.10 5.23 2.95
C ILE A 66 -4.59 6.53 2.32
N GLN A 67 -4.40 7.56 3.13
CA GLN A 67 -3.84 8.84 2.69
C GLN A 67 -2.51 9.11 3.39
N HIS A 68 -1.51 9.45 2.59
CA HIS A 68 -0.22 9.95 3.05
C HIS A 68 -0.16 11.46 2.82
N LYS A 69 0.31 12.21 3.82
CA LYS A 69 0.50 13.66 3.71
C LYS A 69 1.97 14.01 3.91
N PHE A 70 2.50 14.86 3.05
CA PHE A 70 3.86 15.39 3.13
C PHE A 70 3.95 16.72 2.37
N LEU A 71 5.04 17.46 2.59
CA LEU A 71 5.25 18.76 1.93
C LEU A 71 5.39 18.61 0.42
N GLU A 72 4.72 19.49 -0.33
CA GLU A 72 4.79 19.54 -1.79
C GLU A 72 6.24 19.65 -2.30
N TYR A 73 7.11 20.35 -1.56
CA TYR A 73 8.53 20.45 -1.92
C TYR A 73 9.22 19.08 -2.03
N GLY A 74 8.74 18.07 -1.31
CA GLY A 74 9.22 16.70 -1.41
C GLY A 74 9.07 16.13 -2.82
N ILE A 75 8.02 16.50 -3.56
CA ILE A 75 7.82 16.11 -4.97
C ILE A 75 8.91 16.71 -5.84
N TYR A 76 9.22 18.00 -5.63
CA TYR A 76 10.26 18.69 -6.38
C TYR A 76 11.64 18.07 -6.14
N GLN A 77 11.95 17.68 -4.91
CA GLN A 77 13.20 16.99 -4.58
C GLN A 77 13.28 15.58 -5.19
N ASP A 78 12.18 14.84 -5.20
CA ASP A 78 12.14 13.49 -5.80
C ASP A 78 12.44 13.53 -7.30
N LEU A 79 11.83 14.49 -7.99
CA LEU A 79 11.98 14.69 -9.44
C LEU A 79 13.24 15.49 -9.80
N GLY A 80 13.91 16.11 -8.82
CA GLY A 80 15.07 16.97 -9.06
C GLY A 80 14.75 18.30 -9.74
N VAL A 81 13.50 18.76 -9.63
CA VAL A 81 13.01 20.02 -10.22
C VAL A 81 12.81 21.07 -9.11
N GLY A 82 12.48 22.31 -9.48
CA GLY A 82 12.20 23.37 -8.52
C GLY A 82 12.48 24.77 -9.09
N ASN A 83 12.39 25.79 -8.25
CA ASN A 83 12.61 27.18 -8.66
C ASN A 83 14.06 27.39 -9.14
N GLY A 84 14.29 27.66 -10.43
CA GLY A 84 15.64 27.87 -10.98
C GLY A 84 15.86 27.54 -12.46
N TYR A 85 14.87 26.98 -13.17
CA TYR A 85 14.97 26.70 -14.61
C TYR A 85 13.82 27.38 -15.37
N SER A 86 14.03 28.63 -15.78
CA SER A 86 13.08 29.36 -16.63
C SER A 86 13.33 29.02 -18.10
N LYS A 87 12.26 28.72 -18.85
CA LYS A 87 12.34 28.31 -20.27
C LYS A 87 12.95 29.39 -21.18
N ASP A 88 12.85 30.65 -20.78
CA ASP A 88 13.24 31.81 -21.60
C ASP A 88 14.70 32.28 -21.39
N ASN A 89 15.53 31.52 -20.65
CA ASN A 89 16.93 31.90 -20.38
C ASN A 89 17.91 31.73 -21.56
N GLY A 90 17.43 31.59 -22.80
CA GLY A 90 18.27 31.49 -24.00
C GLY A 90 19.21 30.28 -24.04
N GLY A 91 18.98 29.27 -23.20
CA GLY A 91 19.81 28.07 -23.09
C GLY A 91 21.07 28.22 -22.25
N ASN A 92 21.44 29.44 -21.83
CA ASN A 92 22.54 29.66 -20.90
C ASN A 92 22.02 29.69 -19.45
N LEU A 93 22.40 28.68 -18.68
CA LEU A 93 22.06 28.57 -17.27
C LEU A 93 23.33 28.84 -16.46
N GLU A 94 23.68 30.11 -16.27
CA GLU A 94 24.82 30.52 -15.41
C GLU A 94 24.68 29.95 -13.99
N ILE A 95 23.44 29.75 -13.54
CA ILE A 95 23.13 29.05 -12.28
C ILE A 95 23.64 27.60 -12.23
N LEU A 96 23.96 26.97 -13.36
CA LEU A 96 24.59 25.65 -13.42
C LEU A 96 26.12 25.71 -13.46
N ASP A 97 26.71 26.88 -13.74
CA ASP A 97 28.15 27.04 -13.81
C ASP A 97 28.78 26.83 -12.42
N PRO A 98 29.79 25.94 -12.26
CA PRO A 98 30.39 25.65 -10.97
C PRO A 98 31.04 26.86 -10.29
N VAL A 99 31.61 27.79 -11.07
CA VAL A 99 32.27 29.00 -10.55
C VAL A 99 31.21 29.97 -10.04
N TYR A 100 30.19 30.26 -10.85
CA TYR A 100 29.06 31.10 -10.44
C TYR A 100 28.41 30.58 -9.15
N ARG A 101 28.19 29.26 -9.07
CA ARG A 101 27.59 28.62 -7.88
C ARG A 101 28.46 28.72 -6.64
N ALA A 102 29.78 28.59 -6.78
CA ALA A 102 30.71 28.75 -5.66
C ALA A 102 30.75 30.20 -5.16
N GLU A 103 30.81 31.17 -6.08
CA GLU A 103 30.82 32.61 -5.76
C GLU A 103 29.52 33.06 -5.06
N HIS A 104 28.38 32.47 -5.46
CA HIS A 104 27.05 32.83 -4.93
C HIS A 104 26.54 31.87 -3.84
N ASN A 105 27.40 30.97 -3.32
CA ASN A 105 27.05 29.98 -2.28
C ASN A 105 25.80 29.12 -2.62
N LEU A 106 25.60 28.80 -3.90
CA LEU A 106 24.43 28.06 -4.39
C LEU A 106 24.55 26.54 -4.19
N GLY A 107 25.73 26.05 -3.77
CA GLY A 107 25.99 24.62 -3.51
C GLY A 107 25.92 23.74 -4.77
N GLU A 108 25.73 22.43 -4.59
CA GLU A 108 25.63 21.47 -5.71
C GLU A 108 24.39 21.71 -6.59
N PRO A 109 24.50 21.54 -7.93
CA PRO A 109 23.34 21.55 -8.81
C PRO A 109 22.28 20.55 -8.36
N ARG A 110 21.00 20.90 -8.54
CA ARG A 110 19.90 20.00 -8.17
C ARG A 110 19.98 18.71 -8.99
N LYS A 111 19.82 17.59 -8.28
CA LYS A 111 19.78 16.23 -8.86
C LYS A 111 18.51 15.54 -8.33
N PRO A 112 17.86 14.68 -9.11
CA PRO A 112 16.75 13.88 -8.63
C PRO A 112 17.14 13.06 -7.40
N ARG A 113 16.42 13.23 -6.30
CA ARG A 113 16.62 12.49 -5.05
C ARG A 113 15.40 11.62 -4.81
N VAL A 114 15.33 10.50 -5.54
CA VAL A 114 14.16 9.61 -5.60
C VAL A 114 13.89 8.92 -4.25
N TRP A 115 13.23 9.65 -3.35
CA TRP A 115 12.95 9.24 -1.98
C TRP A 115 11.56 8.59 -1.86
N PHE A 116 10.57 9.02 -2.63
CA PHE A 116 9.21 8.50 -2.54
C PHE A 116 8.77 7.68 -3.75
N SER A 117 8.91 8.20 -4.98
CA SER A 117 8.10 7.74 -6.13
C SER A 117 8.31 6.26 -6.47
N ARG A 118 9.57 5.84 -6.62
CA ARG A 118 9.92 4.46 -6.97
C ARG A 118 9.55 3.46 -5.87
N ALA A 119 9.75 3.83 -4.61
CA ALA A 119 9.41 2.96 -3.48
C ALA A 119 7.89 2.83 -3.33
N TYR A 120 7.18 3.96 -3.44
CA TYR A 120 5.73 4.02 -3.35
C TYR A 120 5.07 3.18 -4.45
N PHE A 121 5.48 3.34 -5.71
CA PHE A 121 4.94 2.56 -6.81
C PHE A 121 5.11 1.05 -6.59
N ALA A 122 6.33 0.61 -6.24
CA ALA A 122 6.59 -0.81 -5.97
C ALA A 122 5.74 -1.33 -4.81
N SER A 123 5.62 -0.56 -3.72
CA SER A 123 4.85 -0.95 -2.54
C SER A 123 3.34 -1.07 -2.81
N ILE A 124 2.78 -0.22 -3.68
CA ILE A 124 1.38 -0.31 -4.11
C ILE A 124 1.16 -1.58 -4.92
N MET A 125 2.11 -1.97 -5.78
CA MET A 125 2.01 -3.21 -6.53
C MET A 125 2.01 -4.46 -5.62
N VAL A 126 2.73 -4.41 -4.50
CA VAL A 126 2.68 -5.47 -3.49
C VAL A 126 1.35 -5.44 -2.73
N LEU A 127 0.90 -4.25 -2.30
CA LEU A 127 -0.36 -4.09 -1.59
C LEU A 127 -1.55 -4.58 -2.42
N LYS A 128 -1.64 -4.21 -3.70
CA LYS A 128 -2.75 -4.65 -4.59
C LYS A 128 -2.78 -6.18 -4.71
N GLU A 129 -1.63 -6.84 -4.83
CA GLU A 129 -1.52 -8.29 -5.02
C GLU A 129 -1.94 -9.01 -3.74
N GLN A 130 -1.46 -8.53 -2.60
CA GLN A 130 -1.82 -9.11 -1.30
C GLN A 130 -3.30 -8.90 -0.97
N MET A 131 -3.85 -7.71 -1.22
CA MET A 131 -5.28 -7.45 -1.00
C MET A 131 -6.15 -8.31 -1.93
N ALA A 132 -5.80 -8.43 -3.21
CA ALA A 132 -6.52 -9.29 -4.15
C ALA A 132 -6.51 -10.76 -3.69
N TYR A 133 -5.39 -11.24 -3.17
CA TYR A 133 -5.29 -12.57 -2.58
C TYR A 133 -6.23 -12.75 -1.38
N MET A 134 -6.19 -11.83 -0.42
CA MET A 134 -7.02 -11.90 0.80
C MET A 134 -8.52 -11.87 0.48
N TYR A 135 -8.96 -10.99 -0.41
CA TYR A 135 -10.36 -10.96 -0.86
C TYR A 135 -10.75 -12.20 -1.67
N GLY A 136 -9.84 -12.75 -2.47
CA GLY A 136 -10.08 -13.96 -3.24
C GLY A 136 -10.26 -15.19 -2.35
N GLU A 137 -9.48 -15.31 -1.28
CA GLU A 137 -9.65 -16.39 -0.28
C GLU A 137 -10.98 -16.27 0.45
N GLU A 138 -11.36 -15.07 0.89
CA GLU A 138 -12.64 -14.83 1.57
C GLU A 138 -13.82 -15.23 0.69
N PHE A 139 -13.84 -14.79 -0.56
CA PHE A 139 -14.92 -15.10 -1.49
C PHE A 139 -15.02 -16.61 -1.77
N CYS A 140 -13.88 -17.28 -1.99
CA CYS A 140 -13.84 -18.73 -2.17
C CYS A 140 -14.37 -19.47 -0.93
N GLY A 141 -13.98 -19.03 0.27
CA GLY A 141 -14.46 -19.59 1.54
C GLY A 141 -15.99 -19.49 1.67
N LEU A 142 -16.55 -18.30 1.42
CA LEU A 142 -17.99 -18.08 1.45
C LEU A 142 -18.76 -18.97 0.46
N LEU A 143 -18.21 -19.18 -0.75
CA LEU A 143 -18.82 -20.08 -1.73
C LEU A 143 -18.80 -21.54 -1.27
N VAL A 144 -17.67 -22.02 -0.73
CA VAL A 144 -17.54 -23.38 -0.22
C VAL A 144 -18.55 -23.61 0.91
N ASP A 145 -18.63 -22.71 1.88
CA ASP A 145 -19.56 -22.80 3.01
C ASP A 145 -21.02 -22.89 2.53
N LYS A 146 -21.39 -22.08 1.52
CA LYS A 146 -22.74 -22.09 0.96
C LYS A 146 -23.04 -23.38 0.18
N ILE A 147 -22.07 -23.92 -0.54
CA ILE A 147 -22.20 -25.19 -1.25
C ILE A 147 -22.36 -26.35 -0.24
N GLU A 148 -21.56 -26.37 0.83
CA GLU A 148 -21.65 -27.38 1.87
C GLU A 148 -22.98 -27.30 2.63
N GLU A 149 -23.46 -26.10 2.96
CA GLU A 149 -24.77 -25.86 3.57
C GLU A 149 -25.90 -26.41 2.68
N ALA A 150 -25.85 -26.11 1.38
CA ALA A 150 -26.82 -26.59 0.41
C ALA A 150 -26.78 -28.12 0.27
N ASN A 151 -25.59 -28.72 0.21
CA ASN A 151 -25.41 -30.17 0.15
C ASN A 151 -25.94 -30.87 1.40
N LYS A 152 -25.71 -30.30 2.59
CA LYS A 152 -26.25 -30.81 3.85
C LYS A 152 -27.78 -30.81 3.85
N LYS A 153 -28.41 -29.69 3.45
CA LYS A 153 -29.88 -29.59 3.30
C LYS A 153 -30.44 -30.60 2.28
N ARG A 154 -29.77 -30.78 1.14
CA ARG A 154 -30.16 -31.78 0.13
C ARG A 154 -30.08 -33.21 0.68
N SER A 155 -29.00 -33.54 1.39
CA SER A 155 -28.80 -34.85 2.00
C SER A 155 -29.86 -35.17 3.06
N THR A 156 -30.17 -34.23 3.95
CA THR A 156 -31.21 -34.41 4.98
C THR A 156 -32.60 -34.56 4.37
N THR A 157 -32.90 -33.81 3.30
CA THR A 157 -34.18 -33.87 2.59
C THR A 157 -34.35 -35.17 1.79
N LEU A 158 -33.28 -35.67 1.15
CA LEU A 158 -33.28 -36.97 0.49
C LEU A 158 -33.49 -38.10 1.50
N ARG A 159 -32.82 -38.03 2.65
CA ARG A 159 -32.94 -39.03 3.71
C ARG A 159 -34.35 -39.08 4.31
N SER A 160 -35.00 -37.92 4.52
CA SER A 160 -36.39 -37.87 5.01
C SER A 160 -37.38 -38.42 3.98
N ARG A 161 -37.12 -38.19 2.68
CA ARG A 161 -37.97 -38.68 1.58
C ARG A 161 -37.83 -40.19 1.30
N LEU A 162 -36.63 -40.76 1.50
CA LEU A 162 -36.35 -42.18 1.29
C LEU A 162 -36.82 -43.07 2.44
N TYR A 163 -36.65 -42.64 3.69
CA TYR A 163 -36.94 -43.49 4.85
C TYR A 163 -38.26 -43.19 5.55
N GLY A 164 -38.93 -42.09 5.17
CA GLY A 164 -40.18 -41.67 5.78
C GLY A 164 -40.02 -41.26 7.25
N SER A 165 -40.78 -40.26 7.69
CA SER A 165 -40.94 -40.02 9.13
C SER A 165 -41.68 -41.22 9.71
N LYS A 166 -40.98 -42.13 10.40
CA LYS A 166 -41.66 -43.15 11.23
C LYS A 166 -42.49 -42.40 12.26
N LYS A 167 -43.80 -42.33 12.03
CA LYS A 167 -44.77 -41.94 13.05
C LYS A 167 -44.82 -43.08 14.06
N HIS A 168 -44.42 -42.79 15.29
CA HIS A 168 -44.83 -43.58 16.45
C HIS A 168 -46.22 -43.12 16.88
#